data_AF-A0A2R6K7F0-F1
#
_entry.id   AF-A0A2R6K7F0-F1
#
_cell.length_a   1.000
_cell.length_b   1.000
_cell.length_c   1.000
_cell.angle_alpha   90.00
_cell.angle_beta   90.00
_cell.angle_gamma   90.00
#
_symmetry.space_group_name_H-M   'P 1'
#
loop_
_entity.id
_entity.type
_entity.pdbx_description
1 polymer ?
#
loop_
_entity_poly.entity_id
_entity_poly.type
_entity_poly.pdbx_seq_one_letter_code
_entity_poly.pdbx_strand_id
1 'polypeptide(L)'
;MHAAAKRAVFSRERAVELFYHDCSPADVALCRSLLGREALSLFTTPVETSDGEFGTDDGFDGVRRVYVECLDGRAISPEVRAEMYIDLPCEEEFSLDTSHSSLLSAPDSLVDHLTSV
;
A
#
# COMPACT_ATOMS: atom_id res chain seq x y z
N MET A 1 -18.58 17.47 -21.60
CA MET A 1 -17.98 16.26 -22.19
C MET A 1 -16.89 15.78 -21.23
N HIS A 2 -17.18 14.78 -20.38
CA HIS A 2 -16.15 14.21 -19.51
C HIS A 2 -15.16 13.44 -20.40
N ALA A 3 -13.88 13.79 -20.36
CA ALA A 3 -12.85 13.01 -21.04
C ALA A 3 -12.87 11.57 -20.49
N ALA A 4 -12.73 10.58 -21.37
CA ALA A 4 -12.67 9.19 -20.94
C ALA A 4 -11.52 9.00 -19.94
N ALA A 5 -11.82 8.50 -18.74
CA ALA A 5 -10.81 8.24 -17.72
C ALA A 5 -9.75 7.28 -18.27
N LYS A 6 -8.49 7.72 -18.31
CA LYS A 6 -7.37 6.87 -18.72
C LYS A 6 -7.24 5.72 -17.74
N ARG A 7 -7.06 4.51 -18.27
CA ARG A 7 -6.85 3.29 -17.49
C ARG A 7 -5.58 2.60 -17.94
N ALA A 8 -4.89 1.95 -17.01
CA ALA A 8 -3.73 1.13 -17.27
C ALA A 8 -3.93 -0.27 -16.68
N VAL A 9 -3.13 -1.21 -17.13
CA VAL A 9 -3.04 -2.56 -16.55
C VAL A 9 -1.57 -2.91 -16.52
N PHE A 10 -1.09 -3.46 -15.40
CA PHE A 10 0.25 -4.04 -15.35
C PHE A 10 0.32 -5.25 -16.28
N SER A 11 1.47 -5.47 -16.92
CA SER A 11 1.72 -6.81 -17.47
C SER A 11 1.70 -7.80 -16.32
N ARG A 12 1.27 -9.03 -16.59
CA ARG A 12 1.16 -10.06 -15.56
C ARG A 12 2.51 -10.33 -14.91
N GLU A 13 3.56 -10.28 -15.71
CA GLU A 13 4.95 -10.52 -15.30
C GLU A 13 5.44 -9.38 -14.41
N ARG A 14 5.15 -8.12 -14.79
CA ARG A 14 5.53 -6.96 -13.97
C ARG A 14 4.75 -6.92 -12.65
N ALA A 15 3.48 -7.31 -12.66
CA ALA A 15 2.69 -7.42 -11.45
C ALA A 15 3.27 -8.45 -10.47
N VAL A 16 3.73 -9.61 -10.97
CA VAL A 16 4.40 -10.61 -10.12
C VAL A 16 5.68 -10.04 -9.52
N GLU A 17 6.53 -9.42 -10.34
CA GLU A 17 7.81 -8.86 -9.87
C GLU A 17 7.64 -7.73 -8.84
N LEU A 18 6.59 -6.90 -9.00
CA LEU A 18 6.35 -5.77 -8.11
C LEU A 18 5.61 -6.14 -6.83
N PHE A 19 4.65 -7.07 -6.94
CA PHE A 19 3.65 -7.28 -5.90
C PHE A 19 3.71 -8.65 -5.22
N TYR A 20 4.20 -9.69 -5.91
CA TYR A 20 3.95 -11.08 -5.51
C TYR A 20 5.18 -12.00 -5.61
N HIS A 21 6.41 -11.45 -5.66
CA HIS A 21 7.59 -12.24 -6.04
C HIS A 21 8.09 -13.22 -4.97
N ASP A 22 7.62 -13.07 -3.73
CA ASP A 22 7.86 -14.00 -2.61
C ASP A 22 6.62 -14.85 -2.26
N CYS A 23 5.51 -14.67 -2.98
CA CYS A 23 4.25 -15.37 -2.69
C CYS A 23 4.26 -16.81 -3.23
N SER A 24 3.36 -17.65 -2.70
CA SER A 24 3.24 -19.03 -3.16
C SER A 24 2.79 -19.08 -4.64
N PRO A 25 3.14 -20.15 -5.40
CA PRO A 25 2.68 -20.29 -6.78
C PRO A 25 1.15 -20.27 -6.93
N ALA A 26 0.42 -20.75 -5.92
CA ALA A 26 -1.04 -20.75 -5.90
C ALA A 26 -1.59 -19.32 -5.77
N ASP A 27 -1.04 -18.52 -4.86
CA ASP A 27 -1.44 -17.12 -4.68
C ASP A 27 -1.08 -16.28 -5.91
N VAL A 28 0.12 -16.48 -6.46
CA VAL A 28 0.54 -15.83 -7.71
C VAL A 28 -0.43 -16.17 -8.85
N ALA A 29 -0.87 -17.42 -8.98
CA ALA A 29 -1.83 -17.82 -10.00
C ALA A 29 -3.19 -17.14 -9.79
N LEU A 30 -3.68 -17.11 -8.54
CA LEU A 30 -4.92 -16.43 -8.16
C LEU A 30 -4.83 -14.93 -8.47
N CYS A 31 -3.84 -14.22 -7.94
CA CYS A 31 -3.65 -12.79 -8.13
C CYS A 31 -3.52 -12.43 -9.61
N ARG A 32 -2.75 -13.19 -10.40
CA ARG A 32 -2.68 -13.01 -11.85
C ARG A 32 -4.07 -13.11 -12.49
N SER A 33 -4.91 -14.07 -12.06
CA SER A 33 -6.27 -14.21 -12.62
C SER A 33 -7.17 -13.02 -12.30
N LEU A 34 -6.92 -12.32 -11.19
CA LEU A 34 -7.70 -11.18 -10.70
C LEU A 34 -7.20 -9.82 -11.22
N LEU A 35 -6.03 -9.74 -11.87
CA LEU A 35 -5.47 -8.49 -12.39
C LEU A 35 -6.43 -7.81 -13.39
N GLY A 36 -6.74 -6.55 -13.09
CA GLY A 36 -7.69 -5.74 -13.85
C GLY A 36 -7.14 -4.37 -14.26
N ARG A 37 -7.98 -3.58 -14.92
CA ARG A 37 -7.65 -2.22 -15.34
C ARG A 37 -7.86 -1.22 -14.21
N GLU A 38 -6.82 -0.50 -13.84
CA GLU A 38 -6.84 0.56 -12.84
C GLU A 38 -7.02 1.94 -13.49
N ALA A 39 -7.73 2.85 -12.81
CA ALA A 39 -7.93 4.21 -13.29
C ALA A 39 -6.72 5.09 -12.94
N LEU A 40 -6.09 5.71 -13.94
CA LEU A 40 -4.93 6.59 -13.70
C LEU A 40 -5.30 7.90 -13.02
N SER A 41 -6.60 8.23 -12.96
CA SER A 41 -7.08 9.41 -12.23
C SER A 41 -6.79 9.32 -10.73
N LEU A 42 -6.53 8.13 -10.18
CA LEU A 42 -6.17 7.95 -8.76
C LEU A 42 -4.93 8.77 -8.36
N PHE A 43 -4.00 9.01 -9.28
CA PHE A 43 -2.77 9.77 -9.00
C PHE A 43 -2.93 11.29 -9.09
N THR A 44 -4.05 11.79 -9.62
CA THR A 44 -4.21 13.22 -9.92
C THR A 44 -5.52 13.82 -9.43
N THR A 45 -6.46 13.00 -8.96
CA THR A 45 -7.74 13.48 -8.43
C THR A 45 -7.47 14.11 -7.07
N PRO A 46 -7.76 15.40 -6.87
CA PRO A 46 -7.61 16.02 -5.55
C PRO A 46 -8.46 15.28 -4.52
N VAL A 47 -7.89 15.04 -3.34
CA VAL A 47 -8.62 14.51 -2.19
C VAL A 47 -8.95 15.67 -1.28
N GLU A 48 -10.24 15.85 -0.99
CA GLU A 48 -10.70 16.79 0.04
C GLU A 48 -10.78 16.05 1.37
N THR A 49 -10.02 16.53 2.35
CA THR A 49 -10.13 16.11 3.75
C THR A 49 -10.94 17.14 4.53
N SER A 50 -11.58 16.75 5.63
CA SER A 50 -12.37 17.68 6.44
C SER A 50 -11.57 18.90 6.89
N ASP A 51 -12.21 20.06 6.96
CA ASP A 51 -11.66 21.29 7.55
C ASP A 51 -11.45 21.09 9.06
N GLY A 52 -10.29 20.57 9.41
CA GLY A 52 -9.69 20.57 10.73
C GLY A 52 -8.19 20.69 10.51
N GLU A 53 -7.48 21.36 11.41
CA GLU A 53 -6.03 21.22 11.40
C GLU A 53 -5.73 19.71 11.45
N PHE A 54 -4.85 19.28 10.55
CA PHE A 54 -3.98 18.14 10.82
C PHE A 54 -3.38 18.41 12.21
N GLY A 55 -4.05 17.92 13.26
CA GLY A 55 -3.58 17.94 14.64
C GLY A 55 -4.68 17.89 15.71
N THR A 56 -5.96 17.77 15.38
CA THR A 56 -7.06 17.88 16.37
C THR A 56 -7.72 16.53 16.73
N ASP A 57 -8.12 16.40 18.00
CA ASP A 57 -8.56 15.16 18.66
C ASP A 57 -9.74 14.42 18.00
N ASP A 58 -10.60 15.13 17.26
CA ASP A 58 -11.76 14.57 16.54
C ASP A 58 -11.55 14.49 15.01
N GLY A 59 -10.37 14.88 14.52
CA GLY A 59 -10.00 14.94 13.11
C GLY A 59 -9.11 13.79 12.66
N PHE A 60 -8.59 13.87 11.43
CA PHE A 60 -7.64 12.90 10.86
C PHE A 60 -6.42 12.63 11.76
N ASP A 61 -6.07 13.58 12.64
CA ASP A 61 -4.87 13.56 13.46
C ASP A 61 -5.02 13.02 14.88
N GLY A 62 -6.25 12.90 15.38
CA GLY A 62 -6.52 12.11 16.58
C GLY A 62 -6.43 10.60 16.32
N VAL A 63 -6.30 10.18 15.05
CA VAL A 63 -6.22 8.77 14.68
C VAL A 63 -4.80 8.28 14.88
N ARG A 64 -4.62 7.33 15.80
CA ARG A 64 -3.36 6.58 15.96
C ARG A 64 -2.96 5.91 14.66
N ARG A 65 -1.70 6.07 14.27
CA ARG A 65 -1.14 5.55 13.02
C ARG A 65 0.03 4.61 13.30
N VAL A 66 0.06 3.53 12.55
CA VAL A 66 1.12 2.53 12.58
C VAL A 66 1.54 2.28 11.14
N TYR A 67 2.85 2.25 10.90
CA TYR A 67 3.41 1.95 9.59
C TYR A 67 3.95 0.53 9.56
N VAL A 68 3.59 -0.24 8.53
CA VAL A 68 4.15 -1.59 8.29
C VAL A 68 4.93 -1.55 6.99
N GLU A 69 6.24 -1.65 7.08
CA GLU A 69 7.15 -1.64 5.95
C GLU A 69 7.46 -3.05 5.44
N CYS A 70 7.29 -3.29 4.15
CA CYS A 70 7.83 -4.47 3.48
C CYS A 70 9.22 -4.18 2.90
N LEU A 71 10.27 -4.79 3.47
CA LEU A 71 11.67 -4.43 3.17
C LEU A 71 12.10 -4.75 1.72
N ASP A 72 11.62 -5.85 1.13
CA ASP A 72 11.86 -6.22 -0.28
C ASP A 72 10.69 -5.77 -1.18
N GLY A 73 9.88 -4.82 -0.74
CA GLY A 73 8.83 -4.21 -1.56
C GLY A 73 9.43 -3.40 -2.73
N ARG A 74 8.90 -3.62 -3.94
CA ARG A 74 9.40 -2.97 -5.19
C ARG A 74 8.36 -2.07 -5.86
N ALA A 75 7.14 -2.07 -5.36
CA ALA A 75 6.03 -1.28 -5.89
C ALA A 75 6.21 0.23 -5.68
N ILE A 76 6.84 0.62 -4.56
CA ILE A 76 7.07 2.01 -4.16
C ILE A 76 8.59 2.16 -3.94
N SER A 77 9.18 3.23 -4.49
CA SER A 77 10.62 3.44 -4.33
C SER A 77 10.98 3.71 -2.86
N PRO A 78 12.22 3.38 -2.42
CA PRO A 78 12.65 3.65 -1.06
C PRO A 78 12.47 5.11 -0.62
N GLU A 79 12.70 6.06 -1.54
CA GLU A 79 12.57 7.49 -1.27
C GLU A 79 11.12 7.86 -0.98
N VAL A 80 10.17 7.39 -1.80
CA VAL A 80 8.74 7.65 -1.60
C VAL A 80 8.24 6.96 -0.33
N ARG A 81 8.72 5.74 -0.01
CA ARG A 81 8.39 5.08 1.27
C ARG A 81 8.84 5.91 2.47
N ALA A 82 10.03 6.50 2.41
CA ALA A 82 10.54 7.37 3.46
C ALA A 82 9.67 8.63 3.62
N GLU A 83 9.31 9.26 2.51
CA GLU A 83 8.43 10.43 2.51
C GLU A 83 7.07 10.14 3.17
N MET A 84 6.50 8.94 2.97
CA MET A 84 5.19 8.58 3.53
C MET A 84 5.12 8.68 5.07
N TYR A 85 6.09 8.14 5.80
CA TYR A 85 6.08 8.21 7.27
C TYR A 85 6.78 9.46 7.82
N ILE A 86 7.54 10.20 7.01
CA ILE A 86 8.06 11.53 7.36
C ILE A 86 6.96 12.58 7.30
N ASP A 87 6.19 12.61 6.20
CA ASP A 87 5.09 13.55 5.98
C ASP A 87 3.88 13.22 6.87
N LEU A 88 3.73 11.94 7.23
CA LEU A 88 2.70 11.46 8.13
C LEU A 88 3.27 10.57 9.24
N PRO A 89 3.83 11.18 10.32
CA PRO A 89 4.42 10.45 11.42
C PRO A 89 3.48 9.40 12.02
N CYS A 90 4.02 8.21 12.27
CA CYS A 90 3.35 7.10 12.92
C CYS A 90 3.90 6.90 14.34
N GLU A 91 3.08 6.37 15.25
CA GLU A 91 3.49 6.09 16.62
C GLU A 91 4.40 4.86 16.70
N GLU A 92 4.15 3.90 15.82
CA GLU A 92 4.91 2.66 15.72
C GLU A 92 5.20 2.32 14.26
N GLU A 93 6.38 1.74 14.04
CA GLU A 93 6.86 1.29 12.74
C GLU A 93 7.32 -0.16 12.89
N PHE A 94 6.76 -1.04 12.07
CA PHE A 94 7.16 -2.44 11.97
C PHE A 94 7.74 -2.72 10.60
N SER A 95 8.71 -3.62 10.52
CA SER A 95 9.28 -4.07 9.25
C SER A 95 9.12 -5.57 9.08
N LEU A 96 8.71 -5.98 7.90
CA LEU A 96 8.59 -7.36 7.46
C LEU A 96 9.57 -7.63 6.32
N ASP A 97 10.36 -8.71 6.43
CA ASP A 97 11.23 -9.20 5.36
C ASP A 97 10.41 -9.93 4.28
N THR A 98 9.60 -9.15 3.56
CA THR A 98 8.62 -9.61 2.57
C THR A 98 8.60 -8.69 1.35
N SER A 99 8.02 -9.18 0.25
CA SER A 99 7.61 -8.35 -0.88
C SER A 99 6.41 -7.46 -0.50
N HIS A 100 5.80 -6.80 -1.49
CA HIS A 100 4.67 -5.91 -1.27
C HIS A 100 3.43 -6.58 -0.64
N SER A 101 3.19 -7.87 -0.91
CA SER A 101 1.97 -8.55 -0.47
C SER A 101 2.18 -9.42 0.76
N SER A 102 2.64 -8.82 1.87
CA SER A 102 2.83 -9.52 3.15
C SER A 102 1.58 -10.25 3.65
N LEU A 103 0.38 -9.76 3.29
CA LEU A 103 -0.89 -10.44 3.55
C LEU A 103 -1.02 -11.83 2.92
N LEU A 104 -0.22 -12.12 1.88
CA LEU A 104 -0.15 -13.42 1.19
C LEU A 104 1.11 -14.18 1.57
N SER A 105 2.28 -13.53 1.59
CA SER A 105 3.56 -14.22 1.81
C SER A 105 3.90 -14.48 3.28
N ALA A 106 3.41 -13.65 4.19
CA ALA A 106 3.66 -13.80 5.63
C ALA A 106 2.45 -13.36 6.49
N PRO A 107 1.26 -13.96 6.28
CA PRO A 107 0.04 -13.54 6.96
C PRO A 107 0.14 -13.61 8.49
N ASP A 108 0.77 -14.65 9.04
CA ASP A 108 0.91 -14.82 10.50
C ASP A 108 1.76 -13.71 11.10
N SER A 109 2.92 -13.40 10.50
CA SER A 109 3.80 -12.31 10.95
C SER A 109 3.13 -10.95 10.83
N LEU A 110 2.33 -10.72 9.78
CA LEU A 110 1.54 -9.51 9.65
C LEU A 110 0.48 -9.41 10.75
N VAL A 111 -0.24 -10.50 11.04
CA VAL A 111 -1.26 -10.54 12.10
C VAL A 111 -0.66 -10.29 13.48
N ASP A 112 0.52 -10.83 13.77
CA ASP A 112 1.22 -10.61 15.03
C ASP A 112 1.47 -9.11 15.26
N HIS A 113 1.93 -8.37 14.25
CA HIS A 113 2.09 -6.91 14.34
C HIS A 113 0.76 -6.16 14.44
N LEU A 114 -0.26 -6.56 13.65
CA LEU A 114 -1.56 -5.90 13.68
C LEU A 114 -2.32 -6.08 15.00
N THR A 115 -1.99 -7.13 15.76
CA THR A 115 -2.63 -7.42 17.06
C THR A 115 -1.79 -7.00 18.26
N SER A 116 -0.54 -6.58 18.05
CA SER A 116 0.33 -6.05 19.11
C SER A 116 0.09 -4.57 19.43
N VAL A 117 -0.65 -3.86 18.57
CA VAL A 117 -0.90 -2.42 18.66
C VAL A 117 -2.14 -2.08 19.46
#